data_AF-A0A7C7C4X3-F1
#
_entry.id   AF-A0A7C7C4X3-F1
#
_cell.length_a   1.000
_cell.length_b   1.000
_cell.length_c   1.000
_cell.angle_alpha   90.00
_cell.angle_beta   90.00
_cell.angle_gamma   90.00
#
_symmetry.space_group_name_H-M   'P 1'
#
loop_
_entity.id
_entity.type
_entity.pdbx_description
1 polymer ?
#
loop_
_entity_poly.entity_id
_entity_poly.type
_entity_poly.pdbx_seq_one_letter_code
_entity_poly.pdbx_strand_id
1 'polypeptide(L)'
;MLTNINNLSLEDLIAVKLELSANNLNNRLYGFDLWRNTGYIIKEALLKFAISTTNSKKDAARFLGLTYTEFKKVQVKYKVEGYFSDDI
;
A
#
# COMPACT_ATOMS: atom_id res chain seq x y z
N MET A 1 14.25 -8.62 18.88
CA MET A 1 14.32 -7.68 17.72
C MET A 1 13.12 -7.83 16.79
N LEU A 2 12.63 -9.05 16.50
CA LEU A 2 11.38 -9.29 15.73
C LEU A 2 10.09 -8.99 16.52
N THR A 3 10.12 -9.06 17.85
CA THR A 3 8.98 -8.81 18.74
C THR A 3 8.59 -7.34 18.86
N ASN A 4 9.50 -6.40 18.57
CA ASN A 4 9.20 -4.97 18.65
C ASN A 4 8.40 -4.49 17.43
N ILE A 5 8.53 -5.15 16.28
CA ILE A 5 7.71 -4.84 15.09
C ILE A 5 6.25 -5.26 15.34
N ASN A 6 6.03 -6.32 16.12
CA ASN A 6 4.70 -6.88 16.37
C ASN A 6 3.82 -5.99 17.27
N ASN A 7 4.44 -5.11 18.06
CA ASN A 7 3.74 -4.17 18.95
C ASN A 7 3.65 -2.75 18.38
N LEU A 8 4.23 -2.49 17.20
CA LEU A 8 4.11 -1.19 16.55
C LEU A 8 2.73 -1.08 15.92
N SER A 9 2.11 0.08 16.11
CA SER A 9 0.92 0.44 15.36
C SER A 9 1.26 0.60 13.87
N LEU A 10 0.25 0.52 13.01
CA LEU A 10 0.46 0.73 11.56
C LEU A 10 1.01 2.14 11.30
N GLU A 11 0.58 3.09 12.14
CA GLU A 11 1.00 4.48 12.17
C GLU A 11 2.49 4.61 12.45
N ASP A 12 3.01 3.90 13.47
CA ASP A 12 4.43 3.92 13.81
C ASP A 12 5.28 3.31 12.68
N LEU A 13 4.78 2.25 12.04
CA LEU A 13 5.46 1.63 10.91
C LEU A 13 5.59 2.59 9.72
N ILE A 14 4.53 3.37 9.44
CA ILE A 14 4.53 4.39 8.39
C ILE A 14 5.51 5.51 8.76
N ALA A 15 5.50 5.98 10.01
CA ALA A 15 6.41 7.03 10.49
C ALA A 15 7.88 6.63 10.34
N VAL A 16 8.25 5.44 10.81
CA VAL A 16 9.62 4.92 10.68
C VAL A 16 10.04 4.77 9.22
N LYS A 17 9.14 4.32 8.34
CA LYS A 17 9.44 4.21 6.90
C LYS A 17 9.70 5.58 6.27
N LEU A 18 8.89 6.58 6.60
CA LEU A 18 9.06 7.95 6.11
C LEU A 18 10.34 8.58 6.64
N GLU A 19 10.69 8.34 7.91
CA GLU A 19 11.93 8.82 8.51
C GLU A 19 13.16 8.24 7.82
N LEU A 20 13.17 6.93 7.55
CA LEU A 20 14.24 6.29 6.79
C LEU A 20 14.35 6.86 5.37
N SER A 21 13.22 7.07 4.69
CA SER A 21 13.20 7.71 3.37
C SER A 21 13.66 9.17 3.42
N ALA A 22 13.37 9.90 4.49
CA ALA A 22 13.83 11.27 4.71
C ALA A 22 15.32 11.36 4.96
N ASN A 23 15.85 10.44 5.75
CA ASN A 23 17.28 10.33 6.00
C ASN A 23 18.06 10.08 4.69
N ASN A 24 17.54 9.20 3.83
CA ASN A 24 18.12 8.94 2.51
C ASN A 24 18.09 10.15 1.56
N LEU A 25 17.18 11.11 1.79
CA LEU A 25 17.01 12.31 0.98
C LEU A 25 17.59 13.57 1.65
N ASN A 26 18.44 13.42 2.68
CA ASN A 26 19.01 14.51 3.48
C ASN A 26 17.93 15.50 3.96
N ASN A 27 16.79 14.98 4.42
CA ASN A 27 15.67 15.74 4.97
C ASN A 27 15.00 16.75 4.00
N ARG A 28 15.16 16.59 2.68
CA ARG A 28 14.57 17.50 1.67
C ARG A 28 13.13 17.16 1.25
N LEU A 29 12.32 16.55 2.13
CA LEU A 29 10.92 16.18 1.82
C LEU A 29 9.90 17.33 1.91
N TYR A 30 10.35 18.56 2.18
CA TYR A 30 9.47 19.74 2.32
C TYR A 30 8.65 20.09 1.06
N GLY A 31 8.89 19.43 -0.07
CA GLY A 31 8.09 19.57 -1.30
C GLY A 31 7.12 18.43 -1.59
N PHE A 32 7.08 17.38 -0.76
CA PHE A 32 6.16 16.27 -0.94
C PHE A 32 4.85 16.55 -0.21
N ASP A 33 3.75 16.64 -0.97
CA ASP A 33 2.38 16.69 -0.46
C ASP A 33 1.96 15.31 0.12
N LEU A 34 2.66 14.87 1.16
CA LEU A 34 2.39 13.61 1.87
C LEU A 34 0.94 13.56 2.33
N TRP A 35 0.44 14.64 2.93
CA TRP A 35 -0.93 14.69 3.42
C TRP A 35 -1.99 14.38 2.34
N ARG A 36 -1.80 14.91 1.12
CA ARG A 36 -2.74 14.68 0.01
C ARG A 36 -2.53 13.31 -0.65
N ASN A 37 -1.29 12.85 -0.71
CA ASN A 37 -0.94 11.58 -1.37
C ASN A 37 -1.11 10.35 -0.47
N THR A 38 -1.08 10.48 0.85
CA THR A 38 -1.19 9.37 1.80
C THR A 38 -2.47 8.56 1.60
N GLY A 39 -3.61 9.22 1.35
CA GLY A 39 -4.86 8.52 1.07
C GLY A 39 -4.81 7.67 -0.20
N TYR A 40 -4.02 8.07 -1.19
CA TYR A 40 -3.77 7.26 -2.40
C TYR A 40 -2.83 6.09 -2.08
N ILE A 41 -1.73 6.35 -1.38
CA ILE A 41 -0.71 5.34 -1.01
C ILE A 41 -1.32 4.22 -0.16
N ILE A 42 -2.12 4.56 0.86
CA ILE A 42 -2.75 3.57 1.74
C ILE A 42 -3.72 2.68 0.96
N LYS A 43 -4.54 3.26 0.07
CA LYS A 43 -5.46 2.50 -0.78
C LYS A 43 -4.74 1.56 -1.73
N GLU A 44 -3.62 2.00 -2.29
CA GLU A 44 -2.76 1.14 -3.12
C GLU A 44 -2.16 -0.02 -2.31
N ALA A 45 -1.66 0.24 -1.11
CA ALA A 45 -1.08 -0.76 -0.22
C ALA A 45 -2.12 -1.82 0.19
N LEU A 46 -3.33 -1.38 0.57
CA LEU A 46 -4.45 -2.27 0.88
C LEU A 46 -4.84 -3.15 -0.33
N LEU A 47 -4.84 -2.56 -1.53
CA LEU A 47 -5.15 -3.30 -2.76
C LEU A 47 -4.08 -4.36 -3.06
N LYS A 48 -2.80 -4.02 -2.95
CA LYS A 48 -1.68 -4.96 -3.09
C LYS A 48 -1.77 -6.09 -2.06
N PHE A 49 -2.04 -5.76 -0.81
CA PHE A 49 -2.21 -6.74 0.26
C PHE A 49 -3.38 -7.70 0.01
N ALA A 50 -4.54 -7.17 -0.40
CA ALA A 50 -5.71 -7.97 -0.72
C ALA A 50 -5.44 -8.92 -1.90
N ILE A 51 -4.76 -8.46 -2.95
CA ILE A 51 -4.40 -9.30 -4.10
C ILE A 51 -3.35 -10.35 -3.70
N SER A 52 -2.36 -9.98 -2.89
CA SER A 52 -1.30 -10.91 -2.48
C SER A 52 -1.80 -11.99 -1.52
N THR A 53 -2.80 -11.70 -0.69
CA THR A 53 -3.35 -12.65 0.29
C THR A 53 -4.44 -13.55 -0.31
N THR A 54 -5.10 -13.12 -1.39
CA THR A 54 -6.24 -13.85 -1.94
C THR A 54 -5.88 -14.57 -3.25
N ASN A 55 -6.39 -15.78 -3.43
CA ASN A 55 -6.15 -16.58 -4.64
C ASN A 55 -6.92 -16.09 -5.87
N SER A 56 -7.90 -15.18 -5.72
CA SER A 56 -8.74 -14.73 -6.82
C SER A 56 -9.10 -13.24 -6.71
N LYS A 57 -9.13 -12.55 -7.85
CA LYS A 57 -9.58 -11.14 -7.96
C LYS A 57 -10.99 -10.93 -7.40
N LYS A 58 -11.85 -11.95 -7.41
CA LYS A 58 -13.20 -11.89 -6.82
C LYS A 58 -13.17 -11.91 -5.30
N ASP A 59 -12.26 -12.68 -4.71
CA ASP A 59 -12.10 -12.74 -3.25
C ASP A 59 -11.35 -11.52 -2.74
N ALA A 60 -10.39 -10.97 -3.49
CA ALA A 60 -9.78 -9.66 -3.21
C ALA A 60 -10.83 -8.54 -3.14
N ALA A 61 -11.77 -8.53 -4.10
CA ALA A 61 -12.86 -7.55 -4.13
C ALA A 61 -13.77 -7.68 -2.89
N ARG A 62 -14.14 -8.91 -2.51
CA ARG A 62 -14.92 -9.18 -1.30
C ARG A 62 -14.16 -8.81 -0.02
N PHE A 63 -12.86 -9.08 0.04
CA PHE A 63 -12.01 -8.75 1.17
C PHE A 63 -11.96 -7.23 1.42
N LEU A 64 -11.96 -6.44 0.34
CA LEU A 64 -12.00 -4.98 0.40
C LEU A 64 -13.43 -4.41 0.51
N GLY A 65 -14.47 -5.25 0.48
CA GLY A 65 -15.87 -4.81 0.48
C GLY A 65 -16.31 -4.10 -0.81
N LEU A 66 -15.61 -4.31 -1.93
CA LEU A 66 -15.87 -3.67 -3.21
C LEU A 66 -16.61 -4.62 -4.16
N THR A 67 -17.45 -4.05 -5.03
CA THR A 67 -17.99 -4.81 -6.17
C THR A 67 -16.87 -5.18 -7.14
N TYR A 68 -16.98 -6.30 -7.86
CA TYR A 68 -15.99 -6.72 -8.85
C TYR A 68 -15.70 -5.66 -9.93
N THR A 69 -16.72 -4.89 -10.34
CA THR A 69 -16.58 -3.79 -11.31
C THR A 69 -15.79 -2.62 -10.74
N GLU A 70 -16.00 -2.27 -9.47
CA GLU A 70 -15.27 -1.23 -8.76
C GLU A 70 -13.82 -1.66 -8.53
N PHE A 71 -13.62 -2.91 -8.12
CA PHE A 71 -12.30 -3.51 -7.96
C PHE A 71 -11.49 -3.43 -9.25
N LYS A 72 -12.08 -3.77 -10.40
CA LYS A 72 -11.39 -3.67 -11.70
C LYS A 72 -11.00 -2.23 -12.04
N LYS A 73 -11.86 -1.24 -11.76
CA LYS A 73 -11.54 0.19 -11.97
C LYS A 73 -10.41 0.65 -11.06
N VAL A 74 -10.45 0.25 -9.79
CA VAL A 74 -9.42 0.57 -8.79
C VAL A 74 -8.11 -0.11 -9.18
N GLN A 75 -8.12 -1.36 -9.61
CA GLN A 75 -6.94 -2.10 -10.05
C GLN A 75 -6.22 -1.41 -11.22
N VAL A 76 -6.96 -0.93 -12.22
CA VAL A 76 -6.41 -0.15 -13.34
C VAL A 76 -5.91 1.22 -12.88
N LYS A 77 -6.68 1.91 -12.02
CA LYS A 77 -6.33 3.24 -11.51
C LYS A 77 -5.01 3.26 -10.73
N TYR A 78 -4.79 2.22 -9.91
CA TYR A 78 -3.60 2.10 -9.07
C TYR A 78 -2.46 1.30 -9.72
N LYS A 79 -2.59 0.91 -11.01
CA LYS A 79 -1.59 0.16 -11.79
C LYS A 79 -1.06 -1.10 -11.09
N VAL A 80 -1.86 -1.75 -10.25
CA VAL A 80 -1.42 -2.91 -9.47
C VAL A 80 -1.35 -4.19 -10.32
N GLU A 81 -1.86 -4.16 -11.56
CA GLU A 81 -1.75 -5.28 -12.50
C GLU A 81 -0.30 -5.64 -12.88
N GLY A 82 0.64 -4.69 -12.82
CA GLY A 82 2.06 -4.98 -13.10
C GLY A 82 2.84 -5.57 -11.93
N TYR A 83 2.31 -5.49 -10.69
CA TYR A 83 3.05 -5.86 -9.48
C TYR A 83 3.23 -7.38 -9.31
N PHE A 84 2.38 -8.18 -9.96
CA PHE A 84 2.42 -9.65 -9.89
C PHE A 84 2.88 -10.29 -11.20
N SER A 85 3.34 -9.48 -12.16
CA SER A 85 3.76 -9.93 -13.50
C SER A 85 5.26 -10.18 -13.61
N ASP A 86 6.04 -9.81 -12.58
CA ASP A 86 7.49 -9.99 -12.52
C ASP A 86 7.93 -11.28 -11.79
N ASP A 87 6.99 -12.19 -11.47
CA ASP A 87 7.27 -13.52 -10.91
C ASP A 87 6.93 -14.65 -11.91
N ILE A 88 7.46 -14.59 -13.14
CA ILE A 88 7.57 -15.75 -14.04
C ILE A 88 8.99 -15.84 -14.57
#